data_AF-Q9M496-F1
#
_entry.id   AF-Q9M496-F1
#
_cell.length_a   1.000
_cell.length_b   1.000
_cell.length_c   1.000
_cell.angle_alpha   90.00
_cell.angle_beta   90.00
_cell.angle_gamma   90.00
#
_symmetry.space_group_name_H-M   'P 1'
#
loop_
_entity.id
_entity.type
_entity.pdbx_description
1 polymer ?
#
loop_
_entity_poly.entity_id
_entity_poly.type
_entity_poly.pdbx_seq_one_letter_code
_entity_poly.pdbx_strand_id
1 'polypeptide(L)'
;SDSGKDAGRLSAAWQLYKAQEELIEVAKQHGVKLTMFHGRGGTVGRGGGPTHLAILSQPADTIQGSLRVTIQGEVIERSFGEAQLCFKTLQRYTAATLEHSMIPPLTPKQEWRALMDEMAVVATERYRSIVFKEPRFVEYFRLATPELEYGRMNIGSRPSKRKPSGGIESLRAIPWIFAWTQTRFHLPVWLGFGEAFRHVIDKDNKNLLMLQQMYNEWAFFRVTIDLVEMVFAKGNPGIAALYDKLLVSEELLPLGEQLRTAYNDTKSYLLKITGHNEILEGDPFLKQRLKLRTAYITTLNVCQAYTLKRIRDPSYQVPVRPPIAKETMEGSISSANQLVKLNPTSEYAPGLEDTLILTMKGIAA
;
A
#
# COMPACT_ATOMS: atom_id res chain seq x y z
N SER A 1 -4.23 -7.39 4.10
CA SER A 1 -2.98 -7.39 3.30
C SER A 1 -2.52 -8.77 2.91
N ASP A 2 -2.68 -9.78 3.76
CA ASP A 2 -2.18 -11.14 3.49
C ASP A 2 -2.81 -11.77 2.24
N SER A 3 -4.14 -11.77 2.11
CA SER A 3 -4.81 -12.27 0.90
C SER A 3 -4.43 -11.49 -0.36
N GLY A 4 -4.20 -10.17 -0.25
CA GLY A 4 -3.74 -9.35 -1.37
C GLY A 4 -2.32 -9.66 -1.82
N LYS A 5 -1.46 -10.20 -0.93
CA LYS A 5 -0.13 -10.70 -1.30
C LYS A 5 -0.20 -12.03 -2.05
N ASP A 6 -1.25 -12.81 -1.84
CA ASP A 6 -1.41 -14.12 -2.48
C ASP A 6 -2.00 -14.03 -3.90
N ALA A 7 -3.02 -13.18 -4.08
CA ALA A 7 -3.82 -13.16 -5.30
C ALA A 7 -4.04 -11.76 -5.90
N GLY A 8 -3.36 -10.74 -5.38
CA GLY A 8 -3.62 -9.35 -5.75
C GLY A 8 -4.83 -8.77 -5.02
N ARG A 9 -4.89 -7.44 -4.95
CA ARG A 9 -5.83 -6.74 -4.05
C ARG A 9 -7.28 -6.79 -4.51
N LEU A 10 -7.56 -6.74 -5.82
CA LEU A 10 -8.94 -6.81 -6.35
C LEU A 10 -9.60 -8.14 -5.96
N SER A 11 -8.97 -9.25 -6.33
CA SER A 11 -9.46 -10.61 -6.06
C SER A 11 -9.57 -10.87 -4.56
N ALA A 12 -8.60 -10.41 -3.77
CA ALA A 12 -8.67 -10.51 -2.31
C ALA A 12 -9.85 -9.74 -1.72
N ALA A 13 -10.14 -8.51 -2.19
CA ALA A 13 -11.28 -7.73 -1.71
C ALA A 13 -12.61 -8.40 -2.08
N TRP A 14 -12.73 -8.89 -3.31
CA TRP A 14 -13.94 -9.56 -3.77
C TRP A 14 -14.22 -10.87 -3.03
N GLN A 15 -13.19 -11.72 -2.87
CA GLN A 15 -13.34 -12.96 -2.14
C GLN A 15 -13.64 -12.73 -0.65
N LEU A 16 -13.10 -11.67 -0.05
CA LEU A 16 -13.45 -11.27 1.32
C LEU A 16 -14.90 -10.78 1.44
N TYR A 17 -15.45 -10.13 0.42
CA TYR A 17 -16.85 -9.72 0.41
C TYR A 17 -17.76 -10.96 0.41
N LYS A 18 -17.56 -11.88 -0.56
CA LYS A 18 -18.33 -13.13 -0.67
C LYS A 18 -18.22 -14.01 0.57
N ALA A 19 -17.01 -14.19 1.09
CA ALA A 19 -16.80 -15.00 2.29
C ALA A 19 -17.55 -14.44 3.52
N GLN A 20 -17.65 -13.12 3.65
CA GLN A 20 -18.41 -12.51 4.73
C GLN A 20 -19.93 -12.72 4.56
N GLU A 21 -20.45 -12.67 3.33
CA GLU A 21 -21.86 -12.99 3.02
C GLU A 21 -22.20 -14.45 3.36
N GLU A 22 -21.36 -15.40 2.94
CA GLU A 22 -21.57 -16.83 3.20
C GLU A 22 -21.47 -17.14 4.71
N LEU A 23 -20.49 -16.54 5.40
CA LEU A 23 -20.32 -16.75 6.84
C LEU A 23 -21.50 -16.21 7.65
N ILE A 24 -22.06 -15.05 7.28
CA ILE A 24 -23.21 -14.50 8.01
C ILE A 24 -24.48 -15.33 7.77
N GLU A 25 -24.65 -15.90 6.58
CA GLU A 25 -25.76 -16.81 6.29
C GLU A 25 -25.69 -18.06 7.17
N VAL A 26 -24.52 -18.71 7.24
CA VAL A 26 -24.32 -19.90 8.10
C VAL A 26 -24.51 -19.57 9.58
N ALA A 27 -24.00 -18.42 10.04
CA ALA A 27 -24.15 -17.99 11.43
C ALA A 27 -25.64 -17.77 11.79
N LYS A 28 -26.43 -17.16 10.90
CA LYS A 28 -27.87 -16.99 11.08
C LYS A 28 -28.61 -18.32 11.18
N GLN A 29 -28.28 -19.29 10.31
CA GLN A 29 -28.88 -20.63 10.34
C GLN A 29 -28.68 -21.34 11.69
N HIS A 30 -27.59 -21.06 12.39
CA HIS A 30 -27.24 -21.68 13.68
C HIS A 30 -27.54 -20.78 14.89
N GLY A 31 -28.16 -19.60 14.70
CA GLY A 31 -28.43 -18.66 15.79
C GLY A 31 -27.16 -18.10 16.47
N VAL A 32 -26.04 -18.05 15.75
CA VAL A 32 -24.75 -17.56 16.27
C VAL A 32 -24.59 -16.08 15.92
N LYS A 33 -24.28 -15.25 16.93
CA LYS A 33 -23.85 -13.87 16.68
C LYS A 33 -22.38 -13.84 16.28
N LEU A 34 -22.11 -13.60 15.00
CA LEU A 34 -20.77 -13.54 14.44
C LEU A 34 -20.17 -12.13 14.54
N THR A 35 -18.92 -12.02 15.00
CA THR A 35 -18.15 -10.77 14.99
C THR A 35 -16.95 -10.89 14.05
N MET A 36 -16.93 -10.10 12.99
CA MET A 36 -15.77 -10.01 12.09
C MET A 36 -14.65 -9.19 12.74
N PHE A 37 -13.44 -9.75 12.79
CA PHE A 37 -12.25 -8.99 13.19
C PHE A 37 -11.45 -8.56 11.95
N HIS A 38 -11.56 -7.28 11.59
CA HIS A 38 -10.86 -6.74 10.44
C HIS A 38 -9.37 -6.50 10.74
N GLY A 39 -8.53 -7.25 10.02
CA GLY A 39 -7.08 -7.12 10.06
C GLY A 39 -6.53 -5.89 9.32
N ARG A 40 -5.20 -5.81 9.22
CA ARG A 40 -4.50 -4.67 8.62
C ARG A 40 -4.66 -4.54 7.08
N GLY A 41 -4.58 -3.30 6.60
CA GLY A 41 -4.50 -2.97 5.18
C GLY A 41 -5.80 -3.00 4.38
N GLY A 42 -6.93 -3.30 5.04
CA GLY A 42 -8.28 -3.09 4.50
C GLY A 42 -8.64 -1.60 4.45
N THR A 43 -9.73 -1.28 3.73
CA THR A 43 -10.32 0.07 3.66
C THR A 43 -10.72 0.59 5.04
N VAL A 44 -11.25 -0.30 5.90
CA VAL A 44 -11.70 0.02 7.27
C VAL A 44 -10.54 0.49 8.19
N GLY A 45 -9.38 -0.18 8.13
CA GLY A 45 -8.28 0.02 9.09
C GLY A 45 -7.23 1.08 8.73
N ARG A 46 -7.33 1.72 7.55
CA ARG A 46 -6.26 2.60 7.06
C ARG A 46 -6.46 4.10 7.28
N GLY A 47 -7.63 4.53 7.75
CA GLY A 47 -7.95 5.95 7.98
C GLY A 47 -7.65 6.88 6.78
N GLY A 48 -7.40 6.30 5.60
CA GLY A 48 -6.80 6.94 4.44
C GLY A 48 -7.83 7.23 3.36
N GLY A 49 -8.86 6.37 3.26
CA GLY A 49 -10.15 6.71 2.65
C GLY A 49 -11.19 6.96 3.76
N PRO A 50 -12.44 7.27 3.40
CA PRO A 50 -13.49 7.54 4.38
C PRO A 50 -13.82 6.25 5.16
N THR A 51 -13.17 6.02 6.31
CA THR A 51 -13.42 4.82 7.16
C THR A 51 -14.90 4.66 7.48
N HIS A 52 -15.63 5.78 7.60
CA HIS A 52 -17.08 5.78 7.74
C HIS A 52 -17.75 5.01 6.58
N LEU A 53 -17.52 5.42 5.32
CA LEU A 53 -18.07 4.74 4.15
C LEU A 53 -17.56 3.29 4.02
N ALA A 54 -16.31 3.02 4.41
CA ALA A 54 -15.77 1.66 4.40
C ALA A 54 -16.52 0.69 5.34
N ILE A 55 -17.00 1.19 6.49
CA ILE A 55 -17.85 0.42 7.41
C ILE A 55 -19.24 0.24 6.78
N LEU A 56 -19.84 1.31 6.25
CA LEU A 56 -21.14 1.24 5.56
C LEU A 56 -21.13 0.31 4.33
N SER A 57 -19.97 0.09 3.73
CA SER A 57 -19.80 -0.78 2.56
C SER A 57 -19.68 -2.28 2.86
N GLN A 58 -19.61 -2.67 4.14
CA GLN A 58 -19.56 -4.11 4.49
C GLN A 58 -20.85 -4.81 4.05
N PRO A 59 -20.82 -6.12 3.73
CA PRO A 59 -22.03 -6.82 3.35
C PRO A 59 -23.15 -6.70 4.41
N ALA A 60 -24.40 -6.86 3.99
CA ALA A 60 -25.54 -6.74 4.89
C ALA A 60 -25.41 -7.73 6.06
N ASP A 61 -25.84 -7.29 7.25
CA ASP A 61 -25.85 -8.07 8.50
C ASP A 61 -24.50 -8.55 9.05
N THR A 62 -23.36 -8.16 8.48
CA THR A 62 -22.05 -8.64 8.96
C THR A 62 -21.52 -7.92 10.21
N ILE A 63 -22.16 -6.82 10.64
CA ILE A 63 -21.72 -6.00 11.77
C ILE A 63 -22.60 -6.20 13.02
N GLN A 64 -23.92 -6.06 12.90
CA GLN A 64 -24.90 -6.31 13.99
C GLN A 64 -24.50 -5.69 15.35
N GLY A 65 -24.09 -4.43 15.32
CA GLY A 65 -23.67 -3.65 16.48
C GLY A 65 -22.32 -4.07 17.09
N SER A 66 -21.56 -4.98 16.47
CA SER A 66 -20.28 -5.49 16.97
C SER A 66 -19.18 -5.36 15.92
N LEU A 67 -18.42 -4.27 16.01
CA LEU A 67 -17.29 -4.00 15.12
C LEU A 67 -15.96 -4.18 15.85
N ARG A 68 -15.06 -5.00 15.28
CA ARG A 68 -13.66 -5.10 15.75
C ARG A 68 -12.70 -4.79 14.60
N VAL A 69 -11.90 -3.75 14.76
CA VAL A 69 -10.99 -3.26 13.71
C VAL A 69 -9.59 -3.08 14.26
N THR A 70 -8.59 -3.47 13.47
CA THR A 70 -7.18 -3.18 13.76
C THR A 70 -6.86 -1.73 13.42
N ILE A 71 -6.47 -0.94 14.42
CA ILE A 71 -5.81 0.36 14.17
C ILE A 71 -4.34 0.11 13.88
N GLN A 72 -3.90 0.50 12.69
CA GLN A 72 -2.51 0.35 12.30
C GLN A 72 -1.63 1.42 12.96
N GLY A 73 -0.40 1.05 13.36
CA GLY A 73 0.56 1.96 13.98
C GLY A 73 0.85 3.19 13.12
N GLU A 74 0.91 3.04 11.78
CA GLU A 74 1.12 4.18 10.87
C GLU A 74 -0.05 5.19 10.81
N VAL A 75 -1.19 4.89 11.45
CA VAL A 75 -2.39 5.75 11.49
C VAL A 75 -2.76 6.16 12.92
N ILE A 76 -2.03 5.69 13.94
CA ILE A 76 -2.38 5.92 15.35
C ILE A 76 -2.37 7.42 15.68
N GLU A 77 -1.29 8.11 15.31
CA GLU A 77 -1.10 9.55 15.54
C GLU A 77 -2.18 10.37 14.83
N ARG A 78 -2.44 10.07 13.55
CA ARG A 78 -3.51 10.74 12.79
C ARG A 78 -4.89 10.55 13.42
N SER A 79 -5.13 9.40 14.04
CA SER A 79 -6.46 9.05 14.55
C SER A 79 -6.69 9.54 15.98
N PHE A 80 -5.64 9.58 16.81
CA PHE A 80 -5.75 9.73 18.26
C PHE A 80 -4.73 10.72 18.86
N GLY A 81 -3.78 11.25 18.09
CA GLY A 81 -2.72 12.14 18.60
C GLY A 81 -3.21 13.54 18.98
N GLU A 82 -4.33 13.98 18.44
CA GLU A 82 -4.98 15.26 18.78
C GLU A 82 -6.42 15.00 19.28
N ALA A 83 -6.84 15.72 20.31
CA ALA A 83 -8.08 15.45 21.03
C ALA A 83 -9.34 15.55 20.15
N GLN A 84 -9.44 16.56 19.30
CA GLN A 84 -10.58 16.71 18.38
C GLN A 84 -10.59 15.64 17.30
N LEU A 85 -9.43 15.24 16.79
CA LEU A 85 -9.32 14.12 15.85
C LEU A 85 -9.64 12.77 16.50
N CYS A 86 -9.24 12.57 17.76
CA CYS A 86 -9.61 11.42 18.58
C CYS A 86 -11.14 11.33 18.71
N PHE A 87 -11.78 12.42 19.12
CA PHE A 87 -13.24 12.49 19.22
C PHE A 87 -13.92 12.16 17.89
N LYS A 88 -13.49 12.79 16.78
CA LYS A 88 -14.02 12.52 15.43
C LYS A 88 -13.77 11.07 14.98
N THR A 89 -12.70 10.45 15.47
CA THR A 89 -12.42 9.03 15.22
C THR A 89 -13.42 8.14 15.93
N LEU A 90 -13.61 8.33 17.23
CA LEU A 90 -14.60 7.56 17.99
C LEU A 90 -16.01 7.77 17.44
N GLN A 91 -16.38 9.02 17.13
CA GLN A 91 -17.68 9.38 16.56
C GLN A 91 -17.95 8.64 15.25
N ARG A 92 -17.01 8.61 14.30
CA ARG A 92 -17.24 7.96 12.98
C ARG A 92 -17.42 6.44 13.11
N TYR A 93 -16.65 5.80 13.99
CA TYR A 93 -16.77 4.36 14.20
C TYR A 93 -18.12 4.01 14.81
N THR A 94 -18.54 4.75 15.85
CA THR A 94 -19.84 4.55 16.48
C THR A 94 -20.99 4.78 15.50
N ALA A 95 -20.97 5.91 14.78
CA ALA A 95 -22.04 6.27 13.85
C ALA A 95 -22.18 5.24 12.71
N ALA A 96 -21.07 4.91 12.02
CA ALA A 96 -21.14 4.00 10.88
C ALA A 96 -21.50 2.55 11.29
N THR A 97 -21.06 2.11 12.48
CA THR A 97 -21.44 0.79 13.02
C THR A 97 -22.94 0.73 13.31
N LEU A 98 -23.48 1.79 13.91
CA LEU A 98 -24.89 1.90 14.23
C LEU A 98 -25.75 1.98 12.95
N GLU A 99 -25.38 2.86 12.02
CA GLU A 99 -26.08 3.06 10.76
C GLU A 99 -26.12 1.78 9.93
N HIS A 100 -24.98 1.12 9.70
CA HIS A 100 -24.94 -0.15 8.95
C HIS A 100 -25.82 -1.24 9.57
N SER A 101 -25.90 -1.27 10.90
CA SER A 101 -26.72 -2.26 11.61
C SER A 101 -28.23 -2.01 11.51
N MET A 102 -28.65 -0.80 11.14
CA MET A 102 -30.06 -0.43 10.99
C MET A 102 -30.48 -0.25 9.52
N ILE A 103 -29.55 0.17 8.67
CA ILE A 103 -29.75 0.51 7.27
C ILE A 103 -28.69 -0.25 6.47
N PRO A 104 -28.97 -1.50 6.05
CA PRO A 104 -28.01 -2.29 5.30
C PRO A 104 -27.75 -1.68 3.91
N PRO A 105 -26.56 -1.88 3.33
CA PRO A 105 -26.25 -1.37 2.00
C PRO A 105 -27.03 -2.12 0.92
N LEU A 106 -27.07 -1.51 -0.27
CA LEU A 106 -27.62 -2.12 -1.47
C LEU A 106 -26.96 -3.48 -1.74
N THR A 107 -27.80 -4.48 -2.03
CA THR A 107 -27.34 -5.79 -2.52
C THR A 107 -26.82 -5.60 -3.96
N PRO A 108 -25.61 -6.09 -4.29
CA PRO A 108 -25.09 -5.93 -5.65
C PRO A 108 -25.93 -6.70 -6.66
N LYS A 109 -26.16 -6.09 -7.82
CA LYS A 109 -26.86 -6.70 -8.96
C LYS A 109 -26.10 -7.93 -9.46
N GLN A 110 -26.80 -8.89 -10.07
CA GLN A 110 -26.18 -10.15 -10.49
C GLN A 110 -25.09 -9.94 -11.55
N GLU A 111 -25.31 -9.01 -12.47
CA GLU A 111 -24.33 -8.60 -13.47
C GLU A 111 -23.07 -7.99 -12.85
N TRP A 112 -23.18 -7.27 -11.73
CA TRP A 112 -22.02 -6.74 -11.00
C TRP A 112 -21.21 -7.86 -10.35
N ARG A 113 -21.88 -8.86 -9.77
CA ARG A 113 -21.22 -10.04 -9.21
C ARG A 113 -20.48 -10.83 -10.28
N ALA A 114 -21.14 -11.09 -11.42
CA ALA A 114 -20.55 -11.79 -12.55
C ALA A 114 -19.32 -11.06 -13.10
N LEU A 115 -19.39 -9.73 -13.23
CA LEU A 115 -18.26 -8.91 -13.68
C LEU A 115 -17.09 -8.96 -12.68
N MET A 116 -17.37 -8.91 -11.37
CA MET A 116 -16.36 -9.04 -10.33
C MET A 116 -15.72 -10.42 -10.29
N ASP A 117 -16.49 -11.50 -10.50
CA ASP A 117 -15.96 -12.87 -10.59
C ASP A 117 -14.98 -13.00 -11.77
N GLU A 118 -15.34 -12.47 -12.95
CA GLU A 118 -14.48 -12.47 -14.13
C GLU A 118 -13.20 -11.64 -13.90
N MET A 119 -13.34 -10.40 -13.43
CA MET A 119 -12.20 -9.52 -13.12
C MET A 119 -11.26 -10.13 -12.08
N ALA A 120 -11.79 -10.84 -11.08
CA ALA A 120 -10.98 -11.45 -10.02
C ALA A 120 -10.06 -12.54 -10.57
N VAL A 121 -10.50 -13.34 -11.54
CA VAL A 121 -9.66 -14.38 -12.18
C VAL A 121 -8.50 -13.72 -12.92
N VAL A 122 -8.79 -12.75 -13.79
CA VAL A 122 -7.78 -12.06 -14.61
C VAL A 122 -6.79 -11.28 -13.75
N ALA A 123 -7.28 -10.58 -12.72
CA ALA A 123 -6.41 -9.86 -11.79
C ALA A 123 -5.47 -10.80 -11.03
N THR A 124 -5.96 -11.97 -10.59
CA THR A 124 -5.14 -12.98 -9.91
C THR A 124 -4.09 -13.54 -10.86
N GLU A 125 -4.46 -13.87 -12.09
CA GLU A 125 -3.52 -14.40 -13.07
C GLU A 125 -2.42 -13.40 -13.38
N ARG A 126 -2.77 -12.13 -13.63
CA ARG A 126 -1.78 -11.07 -13.87
C ARG A 126 -0.89 -10.80 -12.67
N TYR A 127 -1.47 -10.79 -11.47
CA TYR A 127 -0.69 -10.61 -10.25
C TYR A 127 0.31 -11.75 -10.07
N ARG A 128 -0.16 -13.01 -10.17
CA ARG A 128 0.68 -14.18 -9.94
C ARG A 128 1.70 -14.41 -11.05
N SER A 129 1.40 -14.02 -12.30
CA SER A 129 2.37 -14.13 -13.40
C SER A 129 3.61 -13.28 -13.15
N ILE A 130 3.46 -12.09 -12.57
CA ILE A 130 4.57 -11.23 -12.19
C ILE A 130 5.19 -11.66 -10.85
N VAL A 131 4.38 -11.89 -9.81
CA VAL A 131 4.93 -12.03 -8.45
C VAL A 131 5.50 -13.42 -8.15
N PHE A 132 4.95 -14.46 -8.78
CA PHE A 132 5.32 -15.86 -8.49
C PHE A 132 5.85 -16.62 -9.71
N LYS A 133 5.40 -16.30 -10.93
CA LYS A 133 5.82 -17.04 -12.13
C LYS A 133 7.01 -16.41 -12.86
N GLU A 134 7.21 -15.10 -12.79
CA GLU A 134 8.38 -14.43 -13.38
C GLU A 134 9.64 -14.77 -12.56
N PRO A 135 10.58 -15.56 -13.11
CA PRO A 135 11.71 -16.08 -12.36
C PRO A 135 12.63 -14.99 -11.78
N ARG A 136 12.73 -13.85 -12.48
CA ARG A 136 13.61 -12.74 -12.10
C ARG A 136 12.95 -11.74 -11.15
N PHE A 137 11.68 -11.92 -10.81
CA PHE A 137 10.94 -10.96 -9.99
C PHE A 137 11.53 -10.77 -8.59
N VAL A 138 11.95 -11.85 -7.94
CA VAL A 138 12.51 -11.79 -6.58
C VAL A 138 13.83 -11.02 -6.57
N GLU A 139 14.66 -11.19 -7.60
CA GLU A 139 15.91 -10.44 -7.78
C GLU A 139 15.61 -8.96 -8.00
N TYR A 140 14.74 -8.65 -8.96
CA TYR A 140 14.30 -7.27 -9.23
C TYR A 140 13.75 -6.61 -7.96
N PHE A 141 12.89 -7.28 -7.20
CA PHE A 141 12.32 -6.77 -5.96
C PHE A 141 13.38 -6.39 -4.93
N ARG A 142 14.42 -7.22 -4.74
CA ARG A 142 15.50 -6.97 -3.78
C ARG A 142 16.40 -5.81 -4.20
N LEU A 143 16.58 -5.62 -5.50
CA LEU A 143 17.38 -4.52 -6.05
C LEU A 143 16.58 -3.20 -6.06
N ALA A 144 15.36 -3.22 -6.56
CA ALA A 144 14.52 -2.04 -6.73
C ALA A 144 13.95 -1.49 -5.42
N THR A 145 14.05 -2.23 -4.31
CA THR A 145 13.48 -1.83 -3.01
C THR A 145 14.47 -2.01 -1.85
N PRO A 146 14.26 -1.34 -0.71
CA PRO A 146 15.08 -1.52 0.49
C PRO A 146 14.67 -2.73 1.36
N GLU A 147 14.09 -3.80 0.77
CA GLU A 147 13.57 -4.93 1.56
C GLU A 147 14.64 -5.65 2.38
N LEU A 148 15.81 -5.87 1.80
CA LEU A 148 16.91 -6.58 2.46
C LEU A 148 17.44 -5.76 3.65
N GLU A 149 17.64 -4.46 3.46
CA GLU A 149 18.09 -3.56 4.50
C GLU A 149 17.07 -3.42 5.61
N TYR A 150 15.77 -3.34 5.29
CA TYR A 150 14.71 -3.35 6.30
C TYR A 150 14.75 -4.60 7.19
N GLY A 151 15.07 -5.77 6.62
CA GLY A 151 15.18 -7.01 7.39
C GLY A 151 16.44 -7.12 8.26
N ARG A 152 17.49 -6.36 7.94
CA ARG A 152 18.76 -6.33 8.69
C ARG A 152 18.81 -5.23 9.75
N MET A 153 18.07 -4.15 9.53
CA MET A 153 18.05 -2.98 10.42
C MET A 153 17.05 -3.16 11.56
N ASN A 154 17.35 -2.52 12.69
CA ASN A 154 16.52 -2.54 13.90
C ASN A 154 15.29 -1.62 13.80
N ILE A 155 14.51 -1.75 12.71
CA ILE A 155 13.30 -0.97 12.43
C ILE A 155 12.04 -1.81 12.69
N GLY A 156 12.08 -3.10 12.36
CA GLY A 156 10.96 -4.03 12.57
C GLY A 156 11.13 -4.85 13.84
N SER A 157 10.05 -4.98 14.63
CA SER A 157 10.05 -5.84 15.84
C SER A 157 9.97 -7.35 15.55
N ARG A 158 9.81 -7.74 14.28
CA ARG A 158 9.54 -9.11 13.86
C ARG A 158 10.40 -9.46 12.64
N PRO A 159 10.86 -10.73 12.51
CA PRO A 159 11.56 -11.19 11.32
C PRO A 159 10.76 -10.91 10.03
N SER A 160 11.43 -10.48 8.97
CA SER A 160 10.77 -10.13 7.69
C SER A 160 10.17 -11.36 6.98
N LYS A 161 10.83 -12.52 7.11
CA LYS A 161 10.42 -13.79 6.50
C LYS A 161 10.07 -14.85 7.54
N ARG A 162 9.23 -15.81 7.13
CA ARG A 162 8.96 -17.06 7.88
C ARG A 162 10.06 -18.10 7.65
N LYS A 163 10.65 -18.14 6.46
CA LYS A 163 11.78 -19.01 6.07
C LYS A 163 12.83 -18.17 5.33
N PRO A 164 14.11 -18.15 5.72
CA PRO A 164 15.13 -17.26 5.14
C PRO A 164 15.34 -17.44 3.62
N SER A 165 15.32 -18.68 3.14
CA SER A 165 15.57 -19.05 1.73
C SER A 165 14.35 -18.98 0.81
N GLY A 166 13.16 -18.62 1.32
CA GLY A 166 11.95 -18.63 0.52
C GLY A 166 11.78 -17.41 -0.40
N GLY A 167 10.94 -17.58 -1.42
CA GLY A 167 10.44 -16.52 -2.30
C GLY A 167 9.43 -15.60 -1.61
N ILE A 168 8.56 -14.95 -2.40
CA ILE A 168 7.54 -14.02 -1.90
C ILE A 168 6.53 -14.71 -0.97
N GLU A 169 6.32 -16.03 -1.07
CA GLU A 169 5.44 -16.79 -0.17
C GLU A 169 5.92 -16.70 1.29
N SER A 170 7.24 -16.71 1.49
CA SER A 170 7.87 -16.66 2.80
C SER A 170 7.90 -15.26 3.42
N LEU A 171 7.77 -14.22 2.59
CA LEU A 171 7.79 -12.82 3.02
C LEU A 171 6.48 -12.45 3.70
N ARG A 172 6.57 -11.77 4.86
CA ARG A 172 5.39 -11.28 5.57
C ARG A 172 4.77 -10.08 4.87
N ALA A 173 3.47 -9.87 5.07
CA ALA A 173 2.74 -8.76 4.45
C ALA A 173 3.20 -7.36 4.92
N ILE A 174 3.86 -7.21 6.07
CA ILE A 174 4.44 -5.92 6.50
C ILE A 174 5.61 -5.54 5.57
N PRO A 175 6.72 -6.31 5.53
CA PRO A 175 7.83 -6.03 4.62
C PRO A 175 7.40 -5.85 3.17
N TRP A 176 6.48 -6.68 2.68
CA TRP A 176 5.99 -6.62 1.31
C TRP A 176 5.40 -5.24 0.97
N ILE A 177 4.46 -4.75 1.77
CA ILE A 177 3.85 -3.44 1.54
C ILE A 177 4.84 -2.31 1.82
N PHE A 178 5.68 -2.46 2.85
CA PHE A 178 6.63 -1.44 3.27
C PHE A 178 7.67 -1.15 2.18
N ALA A 179 8.32 -2.18 1.64
CA ALA A 179 9.38 -2.06 0.64
C ALA A 179 8.91 -1.29 -0.61
N TRP A 180 7.74 -1.63 -1.15
CA TRP A 180 7.16 -0.93 -2.30
C TRP A 180 6.59 0.45 -1.97
N THR A 181 6.28 0.72 -0.70
CA THR A 181 5.85 2.05 -0.26
C THR A 181 7.04 3.00 -0.20
N GLN A 182 8.19 2.51 0.26
CA GLN A 182 9.43 3.29 0.32
C GLN A 182 9.82 3.84 -1.06
N THR A 183 9.66 3.06 -2.13
CA THR A 183 10.06 3.44 -3.49
C THR A 183 8.98 4.21 -4.26
N ARG A 184 7.88 4.56 -3.60
CA ARG A 184 6.73 5.29 -4.21
C ARG A 184 6.07 4.55 -5.36
N PHE A 185 6.26 3.23 -5.44
CA PHE A 185 5.73 2.44 -6.54
C PHE A 185 4.45 1.70 -6.18
N HIS A 186 4.29 1.30 -4.91
CA HIS A 186 3.07 0.71 -4.37
C HIS A 186 2.51 -0.50 -5.15
N LEU A 187 3.38 -1.23 -5.87
CA LEU A 187 3.04 -2.41 -6.69
C LEU A 187 1.99 -3.34 -6.07
N PRO A 188 2.06 -3.71 -4.77
CA PRO A 188 1.12 -4.66 -4.17
C PRO A 188 -0.34 -4.20 -4.11
N VAL A 189 -0.60 -2.90 -4.28
CA VAL A 189 -1.94 -2.33 -4.12
C VAL A 189 -2.70 -2.36 -5.44
N TRP A 190 -2.03 -2.12 -6.57
CA TRP A 190 -2.68 -1.90 -7.86
C TRP A 190 -2.40 -2.99 -8.89
N LEU A 191 -1.36 -3.82 -8.70
CA LEU A 191 -1.05 -4.87 -9.66
C LEU A 191 -2.23 -5.84 -9.82
N GLY A 192 -2.65 -6.03 -11.08
CA GLY A 192 -3.81 -6.83 -11.48
C GLY A 192 -5.03 -6.00 -11.87
N PHE A 193 -5.21 -4.78 -11.35
CA PHE A 193 -6.38 -3.95 -11.65
C PHE A 193 -6.45 -3.53 -13.12
N GLY A 194 -5.38 -2.97 -13.67
CA GLY A 194 -5.38 -2.47 -15.06
C GLY A 194 -5.70 -3.57 -16.08
N GLU A 195 -5.16 -4.77 -15.87
CA GLU A 195 -5.41 -5.91 -16.75
C GLU A 195 -6.85 -6.43 -16.64
N ALA A 196 -7.41 -6.48 -15.43
CA ALA A 196 -8.80 -6.87 -15.22
C ALA A 196 -9.78 -5.87 -15.85
N PHE A 197 -9.54 -4.56 -15.68
CA PHE A 197 -10.36 -3.52 -16.31
C PHE A 197 -10.29 -3.57 -17.82
N ARG A 198 -9.08 -3.66 -18.37
CA ARG A 198 -8.87 -3.79 -19.81
C ARG A 198 -9.61 -4.99 -20.37
N HIS A 199 -9.46 -6.17 -19.74
CA HIS A 199 -10.10 -7.40 -20.18
C HIS A 199 -11.62 -7.26 -20.32
N VAL A 200 -12.30 -6.76 -19.27
CA VAL A 200 -13.76 -6.67 -19.31
C VAL A 200 -14.27 -5.55 -20.23
N ILE A 201 -13.52 -4.45 -20.37
CA ILE A 201 -13.88 -3.36 -21.29
C ILE A 201 -13.69 -3.80 -22.75
N ASP A 202 -12.58 -4.48 -23.07
CA ASP A 202 -12.30 -5.00 -24.41
C ASP A 202 -13.33 -6.06 -24.85
N LYS A 203 -13.88 -6.81 -23.88
CA LYS A 203 -14.91 -7.84 -24.12
C LYS A 203 -16.27 -7.25 -24.49
N ASP A 204 -16.69 -6.18 -23.80
CA ASP A 204 -17.91 -5.43 -24.14
C ASP A 204 -17.76 -3.97 -23.65
N ASN A 205 -17.83 -3.02 -24.59
CA ASN A 205 -17.75 -1.59 -24.28
C ASN A 205 -18.82 -1.12 -23.27
N LYS A 206 -19.95 -1.82 -23.14
CA LYS A 206 -20.97 -1.54 -22.11
C LYS A 206 -20.46 -1.77 -20.69
N ASN A 207 -19.43 -2.60 -20.51
CA ASN A 207 -18.83 -2.85 -19.20
C ASN A 207 -18.16 -1.60 -18.62
N LEU A 208 -17.70 -0.66 -19.43
CA LEU A 208 -17.22 0.63 -18.92
C LEU A 208 -18.35 1.39 -18.19
N LEU A 209 -19.53 1.48 -18.81
CA LEU A 209 -20.70 2.11 -18.20
C LEU A 209 -21.13 1.35 -16.93
N MET A 210 -21.07 0.01 -16.95
CA MET A 210 -21.36 -0.82 -15.79
C MET A 210 -20.38 -0.55 -14.62
N LEU A 211 -19.08 -0.46 -14.89
CA LEU A 211 -18.07 -0.12 -13.88
C LEU A 211 -18.28 1.28 -13.30
N GLN A 212 -18.64 2.25 -14.12
CA GLN A 212 -18.99 3.60 -13.68
C GLN A 212 -20.25 3.60 -12.80
N GLN A 213 -21.28 2.82 -13.17
CA GLN A 213 -22.46 2.62 -12.33
C GLN A 213 -22.12 1.96 -11.00
N MET A 214 -21.30 0.90 -11.00
CA MET A 214 -20.82 0.24 -9.78
C MET A 214 -20.07 1.23 -8.88
N TYR A 215 -19.24 2.12 -9.43
CA TYR A 215 -18.53 3.13 -8.65
C TYR A 215 -19.47 4.14 -7.99
N ASN A 216 -20.54 4.54 -8.68
CA ASN A 216 -21.50 5.52 -8.17
C ASN A 216 -22.54 4.91 -7.22
N GLU A 217 -22.98 3.68 -7.47
CA GLU A 217 -24.12 3.04 -6.78
C GLU A 217 -23.70 1.99 -5.75
N TRP A 218 -22.54 1.35 -5.90
CA TRP A 218 -22.11 0.24 -5.05
C TRP A 218 -20.98 0.65 -4.11
N ALA A 219 -21.33 0.88 -2.85
CA ALA A 219 -20.40 1.36 -1.82
C ALA A 219 -19.11 0.51 -1.70
N PHE A 220 -19.20 -0.82 -1.82
CA PHE A 220 -18.05 -1.72 -1.78
C PHE A 220 -17.06 -1.44 -2.91
N PHE A 221 -17.58 -1.30 -4.14
CA PHE A 221 -16.74 -1.03 -5.30
C PHE A 221 -16.12 0.36 -5.18
N ARG A 222 -16.93 1.37 -4.81
CA ARG A 222 -16.47 2.74 -4.56
C ARG A 222 -15.28 2.81 -3.61
N VAL A 223 -15.41 2.28 -2.39
CA VAL A 223 -14.32 2.36 -1.40
C VAL A 223 -13.08 1.55 -1.80
N THR A 224 -13.26 0.52 -2.64
CA THR A 224 -12.15 -0.26 -3.19
C THR A 224 -11.36 0.58 -4.19
N ILE A 225 -12.04 1.29 -5.09
CA ILE A 225 -11.44 2.20 -6.07
C ILE A 225 -10.83 3.43 -5.39
N ASP A 226 -11.55 4.10 -4.48
CA ASP A 226 -11.06 5.28 -3.72
C ASP A 226 -9.72 5.00 -3.03
N LEU A 227 -9.58 3.81 -2.44
CA LEU A 227 -8.33 3.43 -1.79
C LEU A 227 -7.18 3.30 -2.80
N VAL A 228 -7.44 2.68 -3.95
CA VAL A 228 -6.43 2.53 -5.00
C VAL A 228 -6.05 3.90 -5.54
N GLU A 229 -7.03 4.78 -5.83
CA GLU A 229 -6.80 6.15 -6.27
C GLU A 229 -5.96 6.96 -5.28
N MET A 230 -6.26 6.87 -3.98
CA MET A 230 -5.45 7.48 -2.91
C MET A 230 -4.01 6.98 -2.89
N VAL A 231 -3.78 5.70 -3.21
CA VAL A 231 -2.42 5.16 -3.33
C VAL A 231 -1.71 5.66 -4.59
N PHE A 232 -2.41 5.82 -5.71
CA PHE A 232 -1.85 6.49 -6.89
C PHE A 232 -1.48 7.95 -6.61
N ALA A 233 -2.22 8.66 -5.76
CA ALA A 233 -1.87 10.01 -5.32
C ALA A 233 -0.57 10.07 -4.50
N LYS A 234 -0.19 8.96 -3.87
CA LYS A 234 1.07 8.81 -3.11
C LYS A 234 2.21 8.26 -3.96
N GLY A 235 1.92 7.67 -5.11
CA GLY A 235 2.90 7.07 -5.99
C GLY A 235 3.61 8.08 -6.89
N ASN A 236 4.83 7.74 -7.31
CA ASN A 236 5.61 8.52 -8.27
C ASN A 236 6.48 7.57 -9.12
N PRO A 237 6.07 7.24 -10.36
CA PRO A 237 6.84 6.32 -11.22
C PRO A 237 8.20 6.88 -11.63
N GLY A 238 8.40 8.21 -11.61
CA GLY A 238 9.71 8.83 -11.85
C GLY A 238 10.71 8.56 -10.73
N ILE A 239 10.24 8.58 -9.47
CA ILE A 239 11.07 8.16 -8.33
C ILE A 239 11.34 6.65 -8.40
N ALA A 240 10.34 5.82 -8.71
CA ALA A 240 10.57 4.38 -8.90
C ALA A 240 11.64 4.12 -9.99
N ALA A 241 11.60 4.87 -11.10
CA ALA A 241 12.61 4.77 -12.17
C ALA A 241 14.01 5.20 -11.70
N LEU A 242 14.13 6.15 -10.77
CA LEU A 242 15.42 6.51 -10.17
C LEU A 242 16.01 5.37 -9.35
N TYR A 243 15.20 4.64 -8.58
CA TYR A 243 15.65 3.45 -7.84
C TYR A 243 16.17 2.40 -8.83
N ASP A 244 15.41 2.12 -9.89
CA ASP A 244 15.84 1.19 -10.93
C ASP A 244 17.18 1.61 -11.54
N LYS A 245 17.29 2.86 -11.99
CA LYS A 245 18.51 3.39 -12.62
C LYS A 245 19.76 3.25 -11.73
N LEU A 246 19.60 3.40 -10.41
CA LEU A 246 20.74 3.42 -9.48
C LEU A 246 21.11 2.05 -8.94
N LEU A 247 20.12 1.16 -8.79
CA LEU A 247 20.22 -0.06 -7.96
C LEU A 247 19.97 -1.36 -8.73
N VAL A 248 19.27 -1.31 -9.87
CA VAL A 248 18.87 -2.50 -10.62
C VAL A 248 19.87 -2.77 -11.73
N SER A 249 20.20 -4.04 -11.96
CA SER A 249 21.07 -4.48 -13.07
C SER A 249 20.43 -4.20 -14.43
N GLU A 250 21.25 -3.93 -15.45
CA GLU A 250 20.78 -3.56 -16.80
C GLU A 250 19.81 -4.58 -17.39
N GLU A 251 20.05 -5.87 -17.14
CA GLU A 251 19.24 -7.00 -17.60
C GLU A 251 17.79 -7.01 -17.06
N LEU A 252 17.54 -6.31 -15.95
CA LEU A 252 16.26 -6.24 -15.26
C LEU A 252 15.53 -4.91 -15.48
N LEU A 253 16.18 -3.91 -16.09
CA LEU A 253 15.55 -2.62 -16.40
C LEU A 253 14.28 -2.76 -17.28
N PRO A 254 14.22 -3.67 -18.28
CA PRO A 254 13.00 -3.87 -19.06
C PRO A 254 11.80 -4.34 -18.22
N LEU A 255 12.03 -5.16 -17.18
CA LEU A 255 10.96 -5.58 -16.26
C LEU A 255 10.42 -4.37 -15.48
N GLY A 256 11.32 -3.52 -14.97
CA GLY A 256 10.92 -2.30 -14.27
C GLY A 256 10.14 -1.33 -15.16
N GLU A 257 10.53 -1.18 -16.42
CA GLU A 257 9.80 -0.38 -17.41
C GLU A 257 8.42 -0.97 -17.68
N GLN A 258 8.31 -2.27 -17.90
CA GLN A 258 7.03 -2.96 -18.08
C GLN A 258 6.08 -2.71 -16.90
N LEU A 259 6.58 -2.76 -15.68
CA LEU A 259 5.77 -2.50 -14.48
C LEU A 259 5.33 -1.03 -14.41
N ARG A 260 6.18 -0.07 -14.78
CA ARG A 260 5.82 1.36 -14.82
C ARG A 260 4.81 1.67 -15.92
N THR A 261 4.87 1.01 -17.07
CA THR A 261 3.83 1.09 -18.09
C THR A 261 2.50 0.59 -17.54
N ALA A 262 2.48 -0.58 -16.91
CA ALA A 262 1.28 -1.12 -16.27
C ALA A 262 0.72 -0.23 -15.15
N TYR A 263 1.58 0.51 -14.42
CA TYR A 263 1.16 1.53 -13.45
C TYR A 263 0.36 2.65 -14.14
N ASN A 264 0.88 3.20 -15.24
CA ASN A 264 0.22 4.28 -15.97
C ASN A 264 -1.07 3.82 -16.65
N ASP A 265 -1.09 2.60 -17.20
CA ASP A 265 -2.29 2.01 -17.80
C ASP A 265 -3.38 1.84 -16.74
N THR A 266 -3.03 1.26 -15.58
CA THR A 266 -3.96 1.10 -14.46
C THR A 266 -4.51 2.44 -13.99
N LYS A 267 -3.66 3.46 -13.88
CA LYS A 267 -4.08 4.84 -13.55
C LYS A 267 -5.09 5.38 -14.56
N SER A 268 -4.88 5.15 -15.85
CA SER A 268 -5.79 5.63 -16.90
C SER A 268 -7.18 4.98 -16.80
N TYR A 269 -7.25 3.67 -16.52
CA TYR A 269 -8.53 2.98 -16.32
C TYR A 269 -9.26 3.45 -15.07
N LEU A 270 -8.53 3.69 -13.97
CA LEU A 270 -9.13 4.24 -12.76
C LEU A 270 -9.84 5.58 -13.04
N LEU A 271 -9.16 6.52 -13.71
CA LEU A 271 -9.75 7.82 -14.06
C LEU A 271 -10.99 7.68 -14.97
N LYS A 272 -10.95 6.75 -15.95
CA LYS A 272 -12.11 6.46 -16.80
C LYS A 272 -13.30 5.91 -15.99
N ILE A 273 -13.06 5.04 -15.02
CA ILE A 273 -14.09 4.41 -14.19
C ILE A 273 -14.67 5.39 -13.18
N THR A 274 -13.83 6.23 -12.57
CA THR A 274 -14.31 7.25 -11.62
C THR A 274 -14.95 8.45 -12.31
N GLY A 275 -14.64 8.66 -13.60
CA GLY A 275 -15.04 9.88 -14.33
C GLY A 275 -14.24 11.12 -13.93
N HIS A 276 -13.12 10.95 -13.19
CA HIS A 276 -12.25 12.05 -12.79
C HIS A 276 -11.27 12.41 -13.92
N ASN A 277 -10.96 13.70 -14.07
CA ASN A 277 -9.91 14.17 -14.98
C ASN A 277 -8.52 14.00 -14.36
N GLU A 278 -8.44 14.06 -13.03
CA GLU A 278 -7.21 13.89 -12.29
C GLU A 278 -7.41 13.13 -10.97
N ILE A 279 -6.31 12.55 -10.48
CA ILE A 279 -6.32 11.76 -9.25
C ILE A 279 -6.80 12.62 -8.07
N LEU A 280 -7.74 12.06 -7.30
CA LEU A 280 -8.42 12.67 -6.15
C LEU A 280 -9.20 13.95 -6.50
N GLU A 281 -9.79 14.03 -7.70
CA GLU A 281 -10.69 15.13 -8.06
C GLU A 281 -11.86 15.26 -7.06
N GLY A 282 -12.44 14.14 -6.63
CA GLY A 282 -13.51 14.10 -5.63
C GLY A 282 -13.08 14.35 -4.16
N ASP A 283 -11.78 14.50 -3.87
CA ASP A 283 -11.28 14.78 -2.50
C ASP A 283 -10.12 15.81 -2.52
N PRO A 284 -10.43 17.10 -2.75
CA PRO A 284 -9.42 18.15 -2.83
C PRO A 284 -8.67 18.37 -1.51
N PHE A 285 -9.30 18.08 -0.37
CA PHE A 285 -8.68 18.21 0.95
C PHE A 285 -7.58 17.17 1.17
N LEU A 286 -7.85 15.90 0.83
CA LEU A 286 -6.83 14.86 0.87
C LEU A 286 -5.71 15.16 -0.12
N LYS A 287 -6.07 15.57 -1.34
CA LYS A 287 -5.10 15.93 -2.38
C LYS A 287 -4.13 17.02 -1.93
N GLN A 288 -4.63 18.10 -1.35
CA GLN A 288 -3.81 19.20 -0.81
C GLN A 288 -2.84 18.68 0.26
N ARG A 289 -3.33 17.89 1.22
CA ARG A 289 -2.51 17.33 2.32
C ARG A 289 -1.38 16.44 1.82
N LEU A 290 -1.64 15.60 0.81
CA LEU A 290 -0.61 14.74 0.21
C LEU A 290 0.42 15.57 -0.57
N LYS A 291 -0.03 16.61 -1.30
CA LYS A 291 0.86 17.51 -2.04
C LYS A 291 1.86 18.21 -1.13
N LEU A 292 1.43 18.70 0.04
CA LEU A 292 2.29 19.39 1.02
C LEU A 292 3.40 18.50 1.59
N ARG A 293 3.19 17.17 1.64
CA ARG A 293 4.21 16.23 2.12
C ARG A 293 5.23 15.84 1.05
N THR A 294 4.87 16.03 -0.22
CA THR A 294 5.61 15.44 -1.34
C THR A 294 7.05 15.94 -1.41
N ALA A 295 7.31 17.22 -1.13
CA ALA A 295 8.66 17.78 -1.16
C ALA A 295 9.62 17.06 -0.19
N TYR A 296 9.23 16.91 1.07
CA TYR A 296 10.04 16.25 2.09
C TYR A 296 10.27 14.77 1.77
N ILE A 297 9.20 14.05 1.41
CA ILE A 297 9.30 12.61 1.11
C ILE A 297 10.18 12.39 -0.13
N THR A 298 10.07 13.24 -1.15
CA THR A 298 10.88 13.14 -2.37
C THR A 298 12.36 13.34 -2.07
N THR A 299 12.72 14.32 -1.24
CA THR A 299 14.10 14.52 -0.79
C THR A 299 14.64 13.28 -0.09
N LEU A 300 13.85 12.69 0.82
CA LEU A 300 14.22 11.45 1.50
C LEU A 300 14.34 10.27 0.53
N ASN A 301 13.47 10.18 -0.48
CA ASN A 301 13.53 9.11 -1.48
C ASN A 301 14.81 9.15 -2.30
N VAL A 302 15.24 10.34 -2.75
CA VAL A 302 16.50 10.51 -3.48
C VAL A 302 17.68 10.18 -2.56
N CYS A 303 17.69 10.71 -1.33
CA CYS A 303 18.69 10.41 -0.33
C CYS A 303 18.81 8.89 -0.08
N GLN A 304 17.67 8.20 0.08
CA GLN A 304 17.61 6.76 0.28
C GLN A 304 18.21 5.99 -0.91
N ALA A 305 17.83 6.32 -2.15
CA ALA A 305 18.31 5.62 -3.34
C ALA A 305 19.84 5.72 -3.49
N TYR A 306 20.41 6.92 -3.32
CA TYR A 306 21.86 7.11 -3.37
C TYR A 306 22.58 6.48 -2.17
N THR A 307 21.97 6.49 -0.99
CA THR A 307 22.52 5.82 0.20
C THR A 307 22.58 4.30 -0.01
N LEU A 308 21.53 3.70 -0.57
CA LEU A 308 21.51 2.28 -0.94
C LEU A 308 22.59 1.96 -1.97
N LYS A 309 22.79 2.82 -2.98
CA LYS A 309 23.86 2.62 -3.98
C LYS A 309 25.23 2.57 -3.31
N ARG A 310 25.52 3.52 -2.42
CA ARG A 310 26.79 3.57 -1.65
C ARG A 310 26.97 2.37 -0.71
N ILE A 311 25.87 1.84 -0.16
CA ILE A 311 25.90 0.64 0.72
C ILE A 311 26.19 -0.63 -0.10
N ARG A 312 25.53 -0.77 -1.25
CA ARG A 312 25.55 -2.01 -2.04
C ARG A 312 26.74 -2.13 -2.99
N ASP A 313 27.30 -1.01 -3.44
CA ASP A 313 28.40 -0.94 -4.39
C ASP A 313 29.59 -0.14 -3.81
N PRO A 314 30.60 -0.82 -3.21
CA PRO A 314 31.80 -0.16 -2.67
C PRO A 314 32.66 0.55 -3.73
N SER A 315 32.47 0.24 -5.02
CA SER A 315 33.19 0.91 -6.10
C SER A 315 32.60 2.28 -6.43
N TYR A 316 31.36 2.55 -5.98
CA TYR A 316 30.69 3.83 -6.16
C TYR A 316 31.25 4.89 -5.21
N GLN A 317 32.33 5.55 -5.64
CA GLN A 317 32.98 6.62 -4.91
C GLN A 317 32.24 7.95 -5.10
N VAL A 318 32.02 8.66 -3.99
CA VAL A 318 31.44 10.01 -3.99
C VAL A 318 32.50 11.01 -3.51
N PRO A 319 32.68 12.16 -4.20
CA PRO A 319 33.64 13.17 -3.75
C PRO A 319 33.31 13.65 -2.34
N VAL A 320 34.30 13.62 -1.44
CA VAL A 320 34.16 14.17 -0.10
C VAL A 320 34.11 15.69 -0.21
N ARG A 321 33.06 16.29 0.33
CA ARG A 321 32.91 17.75 0.41
C ARG A 321 33.35 18.27 1.79
N PRO A 322 33.80 19.52 1.90
CA PRO A 322 33.98 20.18 3.19
C PRO A 322 32.68 20.15 4.02
N PRO A 323 32.76 20.02 5.36
CA PRO A 323 31.59 20.12 6.23
C PRO A 323 30.81 21.41 5.98
N ILE A 324 29.49 21.30 5.82
CA ILE A 324 28.59 22.45 5.59
C ILE A 324 28.06 23.01 6.91
N ALA A 325 27.81 22.13 7.89
CA ALA A 325 27.38 22.55 9.22
C ALA A 325 28.52 23.34 9.87
N LYS A 326 28.27 24.63 10.16
CA LYS A 326 29.23 25.55 10.79
C LYS A 326 29.31 25.40 12.30
N GLU A 327 28.39 24.63 12.89
CA GLU A 327 28.52 24.16 14.26
C GLU A 327 29.65 23.14 14.31
N THR A 328 30.89 23.64 14.42
CA THR A 328 31.92 22.88 15.09
C THR A 328 31.41 22.63 16.50
N MET A 329 31.30 21.36 16.89
CA MET A 329 31.20 20.97 18.29
C MET A 329 32.51 21.39 18.98
N GLU A 330 32.66 22.69 19.26
CA GLU A 330 33.69 23.22 20.13
C GLU A 330 33.45 22.61 21.51
N GLY A 331 34.19 21.53 21.81
CA GLY A 331 34.15 20.85 23.10
C GLY A 331 33.59 19.42 23.11
N SER A 332 33.07 18.89 22.00
CA SER A 332 32.74 17.45 21.93
C SER A 332 33.45 16.82 20.74
N ILE A 333 34.45 16.00 21.04
CA ILE A 333 35.08 15.09 20.09
C ILE A 333 33.97 14.45 19.24
N SER A 334 34.08 14.58 17.91
CA SER A 334 33.28 13.91 16.90
C SER A 334 33.46 12.39 17.02
N SER A 335 32.95 11.79 18.08
CA SER A 335 33.11 10.36 18.29
C SER A 335 32.32 9.65 17.20
N ALA A 336 32.97 8.71 16.51
CA ALA A 336 32.33 7.81 15.55
C ALA A 336 31.02 7.20 16.11
N ASN A 337 30.92 7.10 17.44
CA ASN A 337 29.74 6.70 18.21
C ASN A 337 28.47 7.53 17.90
N GLN A 338 28.59 8.80 17.51
CA GLN A 338 27.43 9.60 17.12
C GLN A 338 26.85 9.23 15.75
N LEU A 339 27.66 8.60 14.89
CA LEU A 339 27.29 8.19 13.53
C LEU A 339 26.63 6.80 13.48
N VAL A 340 26.54 6.13 14.63
CA VAL A 340 25.98 4.78 14.81
C VAL A 340 25.02 4.73 16.00
N LYS A 341 24.33 5.85 16.29
CA LYS A 341 23.43 5.94 17.46
C LYS A 341 22.24 4.99 17.34
N LEU A 342 21.76 4.74 16.12
CA LEU A 342 20.60 3.87 15.90
C LEU A 342 20.99 2.38 15.88
N ASN A 343 22.23 2.07 15.47
CA ASN A 343 22.79 0.71 15.56
C ASN A 343 24.32 0.76 15.81
N PRO A 344 24.77 0.69 17.08
CA PRO A 344 26.20 0.71 17.43
C PRO A 344 27.01 -0.48 16.89
N THR A 345 26.33 -1.55 16.49
CA THR A 345 26.93 -2.79 15.93
C THR A 345 26.88 -2.84 14.41
N SER A 346 26.71 -1.69 13.73
CA SER A 346 26.63 -1.63 12.27
C SER A 346 27.89 -2.21 11.61
N GLU A 347 27.70 -3.06 10.61
CA GLU A 347 28.76 -3.57 9.73
C GLU A 347 29.00 -2.65 8.51
N TYR A 348 28.17 -1.62 8.33
CA TYR A 348 28.32 -0.65 7.24
C TYR A 348 29.23 0.51 7.64
N ALA A 349 29.73 1.25 6.64
CA ALA A 349 30.51 2.46 6.92
C ALA A 349 29.71 3.43 7.82
N PRO A 350 30.32 4.00 8.88
CA PRO A 350 29.62 4.81 9.87
C PRO A 350 28.76 5.92 9.25
N GLY A 351 27.52 6.05 9.74
CA GLY A 351 26.54 7.03 9.26
C GLY A 351 25.66 6.58 8.10
N LEU A 352 26.03 5.55 7.31
CA LEU A 352 25.21 5.06 6.21
C LEU A 352 23.93 4.37 6.70
N GLU A 353 24.05 3.47 7.69
CA GLU A 353 22.90 2.77 8.26
C GLU A 353 21.95 3.76 8.96
N ASP A 354 22.47 4.64 9.82
CA ASP A 354 21.66 5.64 10.52
C ASP A 354 20.93 6.56 9.52
N THR A 355 21.60 7.01 8.45
CA THR A 355 20.97 7.79 7.37
C THR A 355 19.86 7.02 6.70
N LEU A 356 20.10 5.75 6.36
CA LEU A 356 19.10 4.92 5.70
C LEU A 356 17.89 4.68 6.62
N ILE A 357 18.10 4.39 7.92
CA ILE A 357 17.01 4.27 8.91
C ILE A 357 16.18 5.56 8.99
N LEU A 358 16.83 6.73 9.02
CA LEU A 358 16.14 8.02 9.05
C LEU A 358 15.28 8.23 7.80
N THR A 359 15.79 7.91 6.61
CA THR A 359 14.97 7.98 5.39
C THR A 359 13.78 7.03 5.45
N MET A 360 13.98 5.78 5.91
CA MET A 360 12.91 4.79 6.01
C MET A 360 11.79 5.24 6.96
N LYS A 361 12.16 5.78 8.12
CA LYS A 361 11.22 6.33 9.10
C LYS A 361 10.48 7.55 8.54
N GLY A 362 11.20 8.48 7.94
CA GLY A 362 10.63 9.72 7.41
C GLY A 362 9.72 9.52 6.20
N ILE A 363 9.99 8.53 5.33
CA ILE A 363 9.10 8.17 4.22
C ILE A 363 7.85 7.42 4.70
N ALA A 364 7.97 6.67 5.81
CA ALA A 364 6.84 5.93 6.38
C ALA A 364 5.84 6.80 7.16
N ALA A 365 6.30 7.93 7.70
CA ALA A 365 5.48 8.95 8.37
C ALA A 365 4.66 9.78 7.35
#